data_AF-A0A1Y2I0X9-F1
#
_entry.id   AF-A0A1Y2I0X9-F1
#
_cell.length_a   1.000
_cell.length_b   1.000
_cell.length_c   1.000
_cell.angle_alpha   90.00
_cell.angle_beta   90.00
_cell.angle_gamma   90.00
#
_symmetry.space_group_name_H-M   'P 1'
#
loop_
_entity.id
_entity.type
_entity.pdbx_description
1 polymer ?
#
loop_
_entity_poly.entity_id
_entity_poly.type
_entity_poly.pdbx_seq_one_letter_code
_entity_poly.pdbx_strand_id
1 'polypeptide(L)'
;MHIFRPNSSDIDEHTQRNVTATMFRRLYSTSSDAARIVRITPVGLNRVTLIGRLADPPREILLSKGDDASPSRYATSFTVMTTDKRYEKTDKEESTSFINQYHKVISYDTFTHKYFMDRLQAGVSVYVEGKLVTKKWTDASGANRYTTEIDASAQNGRVILVNDKVPEGFGAHKEGGEEAYVPESKR
;
A
#
# COMPACT_ATOMS: atom_id res chain seq x y z
N MET A 1 0.20 -25.93 25.52
CA MET A 1 -0.61 -24.91 24.82
C MET A 1 -1.44 -25.63 23.76
N HIS A 2 -2.65 -26.05 24.11
CA HIS A 2 -3.52 -26.86 23.25
C HIS A 2 -4.29 -25.96 22.28
N ILE A 3 -4.12 -26.19 20.98
CA ILE A 3 -4.82 -25.47 19.92
C ILE A 3 -6.19 -26.14 19.73
N PHE A 4 -7.26 -25.41 20.01
CA PHE A 4 -8.64 -25.84 19.77
C PHE A 4 -8.89 -25.84 18.26
N ARG A 5 -9.19 -27.01 17.68
CA ARG A 5 -9.68 -27.14 16.29
C ARG A 5 -11.17 -27.50 16.36
N PRO A 6 -12.10 -26.63 15.94
CA PRO A 6 -13.50 -27.02 15.87
C PRO A 6 -13.72 -27.99 14.71
N ASN A 7 -14.48 -29.06 14.97
CA ASN A 7 -14.85 -30.11 14.03
C ASN A 7 -15.94 -29.59 13.07
N SER A 8 -15.83 -29.91 11.79
CA SER A 8 -16.64 -29.34 10.70
C SER A 8 -17.95 -30.09 10.41
N SER A 9 -18.70 -30.53 11.43
CA SER A 9 -19.87 -31.39 11.19
C SER A 9 -21.19 -30.98 11.85
N ASP A 10 -21.30 -29.84 12.53
CA ASP A 10 -22.58 -29.43 13.16
C ASP A 10 -22.86 -27.92 13.01
N ILE A 11 -23.05 -27.47 11.77
CA ILE A 11 -23.71 -26.18 11.50
C ILE A 11 -24.80 -26.45 10.46
N ASP A 12 -26.02 -26.57 10.95
CA ASP A 12 -27.23 -26.69 10.14
C ASP A 12 -27.41 -25.41 9.30
N GLU A 13 -27.25 -25.57 7.98
CA GLU A 13 -27.19 -24.51 6.97
C GLU A 13 -28.54 -23.76 6.81
N HIS A 14 -29.58 -24.18 7.51
CA HIS A 14 -30.93 -23.61 7.39
C HIS A 14 -31.28 -22.53 8.42
N THR A 15 -30.47 -22.33 9.46
CA THR A 15 -30.80 -21.40 10.57
C THR A 15 -30.06 -20.05 10.51
N GLN A 16 -28.98 -19.92 9.73
CA GLN A 16 -28.29 -18.63 9.54
C GLN A 16 -28.92 -17.70 8.50
N ARG A 17 -29.91 -18.15 7.72
CA ARG A 17 -30.50 -17.33 6.64
C ARG A 17 -31.61 -16.37 7.09
N ASN A 18 -32.15 -16.51 8.31
CA ASN A 18 -33.41 -15.84 8.66
C ASN A 18 -33.30 -14.68 9.65
N VAL A 19 -32.15 -14.46 10.30
CA VAL A 19 -32.01 -13.37 11.30
C VAL A 19 -31.47 -12.08 10.67
N THR A 20 -30.59 -12.18 9.67
CA THR A 20 -29.99 -11.01 9.00
C THR A 20 -30.92 -10.34 7.98
N ALA A 21 -31.88 -11.08 7.41
CA ALA A 21 -32.77 -10.57 6.36
C ALA A 21 -33.99 -9.79 6.89
N THR A 22 -34.39 -10.03 8.14
CA THR A 22 -35.67 -9.50 8.67
C THR A 22 -35.52 -8.14 9.38
N MET A 23 -34.34 -7.80 9.92
CA MET A 23 -34.13 -6.49 10.54
C MET A 23 -33.91 -5.33 9.54
N PHE A 24 -33.53 -5.61 8.30
CA PHE A 24 -33.28 -4.57 7.29
C PHE A 24 -34.51 -4.15 6.47
N ARG A 25 -35.68 -4.78 6.68
CA ARG A 25 -36.88 -4.53 5.86
C ARG A 25 -37.80 -3.42 6.39
N ARG A 26 -37.48 -2.75 7.49
CA ARG A 26 -38.41 -1.81 8.16
C ARG A 26 -37.96 -0.33 8.19
N LEU A 27 -36.97 0.09 7.40
CA LEU A 27 -36.52 1.49 7.47
C LEU A 27 -36.63 2.36 6.22
N TYR A 28 -37.08 1.88 5.05
CA TYR A 28 -37.18 2.75 3.88
C TYR A 28 -38.44 2.44 3.08
N SER A 29 -39.56 2.95 3.57
CA SER A 29 -40.83 3.01 2.86
C SER A 29 -41.10 4.47 2.47
N THR A 30 -41.49 4.64 1.21
CA THR A 30 -41.98 5.86 0.53
C THR A 30 -40.97 6.97 0.22
N SER A 31 -40.35 6.89 -0.96
CA SER A 31 -40.18 8.02 -1.88
C SER A 31 -39.88 7.45 -3.28
N SER A 32 -40.51 8.01 -4.31
CA SER A 32 -40.57 7.49 -5.68
C SER A 32 -39.30 7.67 -6.51
N ASP A 33 -38.19 8.11 -5.92
CA ASP A 33 -36.86 7.97 -6.52
C ASP A 33 -36.21 6.71 -5.96
N ALA A 34 -36.39 5.62 -6.69
CA ALA A 34 -35.90 4.30 -6.32
C ALA A 34 -34.36 4.32 -6.19
N ALA A 35 -33.89 4.63 -4.98
CA ALA A 35 -32.52 4.43 -4.56
C ALA A 35 -32.12 3.01 -4.98
N ARG A 36 -31.23 2.89 -5.96
CA ARG A 36 -30.55 1.63 -6.27
C ARG A 36 -29.84 1.20 -4.99
N ILE A 37 -30.48 0.33 -4.23
CA ILE A 37 -29.83 -0.40 -3.14
C ILE A 37 -28.83 -1.31 -3.85
N VAL A 38 -27.61 -0.80 -4.04
CA VAL A 38 -26.46 -1.63 -4.40
C VAL A 38 -26.28 -2.55 -3.21
N ARG A 39 -26.65 -3.82 -3.38
CA ARG A 39 -26.31 -4.88 -2.44
C ARG A 39 -24.78 -5.00 -2.47
N ILE A 40 -24.11 -4.28 -1.58
CA ILE A 40 -22.70 -4.52 -1.32
C ILE A 40 -22.65 -5.80 -0.52
N THR A 41 -22.31 -6.92 -1.16
CA THR A 41 -21.82 -8.08 -0.43
C THR A 41 -20.59 -7.61 0.35
N PRO A 42 -20.52 -7.73 1.68
CA PRO A 42 -19.37 -7.27 2.44
C PRO A 42 -18.17 -8.18 2.12
N VAL A 43 -17.42 -7.79 1.11
CA VAL A 43 -16.05 -8.25 0.86
C VAL A 43 -15.11 -7.34 1.67
N GLY A 44 -14.06 -7.90 2.27
CA GLY A 44 -13.13 -7.13 3.11
C GLY A 44 -12.48 -5.96 2.37
N LEU A 45 -12.15 -4.90 3.11
CA LEU A 45 -11.45 -3.72 2.56
C LEU A 45 -9.94 -3.84 2.80
N ASN A 46 -9.16 -3.87 1.72
CA ASN A 46 -7.71 -3.72 1.75
C ASN A 46 -7.34 -2.45 0.99
N ARG A 47 -7.00 -1.39 1.73
CA ARG A 47 -6.57 -0.11 1.18
C ARG A 47 -5.39 0.41 2.01
N VAL A 48 -4.37 0.87 1.32
CA VAL A 48 -3.21 1.58 1.86
C VAL A 48 -3.25 3.01 1.35
N THR A 49 -3.01 3.96 2.23
CA THR A 49 -2.83 5.36 1.87
C THR A 49 -1.56 5.88 2.54
N LEU A 50 -0.61 6.38 1.76
CA LEU A 50 0.65 6.94 2.23
C LEU A 50 0.86 8.34 1.66
N ILE A 51 1.47 9.21 2.47
CA ILE A 51 2.16 10.41 1.99
C ILE A 51 3.57 10.33 2.53
N GLY A 52 4.55 10.38 1.64
CA GLY A 52 5.95 10.24 2.02
C GLY A 52 6.87 10.81 0.95
N ARG A 53 8.18 10.58 1.10
CA ARG A 53 9.19 10.92 0.10
C ARG A 53 9.74 9.67 -0.56
N LEU A 54 10.10 9.75 -1.84
CA LEU A 54 10.82 8.64 -2.48
C LEU A 54 12.19 8.48 -1.84
N ALA A 55 12.50 7.28 -1.37
CA ALA A 55 13.83 6.97 -0.85
C ALA A 55 14.84 6.80 -1.99
N ASP A 56 14.40 6.21 -3.10
CA ASP A 56 15.19 5.96 -4.30
C ASP A 56 14.42 6.39 -5.57
N PRO A 57 15.10 6.73 -6.68
CA PRO A 57 14.43 6.97 -7.94
C PRO A 57 13.68 5.71 -8.40
N PRO A 58 12.60 5.85 -9.18
CA PRO A 58 11.81 4.71 -9.62
C PRO A 58 12.65 3.80 -10.54
N ARG A 59 12.44 2.50 -10.39
CA ARG A 59 13.10 1.45 -11.17
C ARG A 59 12.11 0.78 -12.10
N GLU A 60 12.51 0.60 -13.34
CA GLU A 60 11.78 -0.17 -14.34
C GLU A 60 12.06 -1.66 -14.16
N ILE A 61 11.00 -2.47 -14.19
CA ILE A 61 11.06 -3.93 -14.15
C ILE A 61 10.40 -4.44 -15.42
N LEU A 62 11.19 -5.07 -16.30
CA LEU A 62 10.66 -5.75 -17.47
C LEU A 62 9.95 -7.05 -17.04
N LEU A 63 8.64 -7.12 -17.26
CA LEU A 63 7.81 -8.28 -16.91
C LEU A 63 7.78 -9.31 -18.04
N SER A 64 7.65 -8.83 -19.26
CA SER A 64 7.66 -9.66 -20.47
C SER A 64 8.22 -8.84 -21.62
N LYS A 65 9.18 -9.44 -22.34
CA LYS A 65 9.68 -8.88 -23.59
C LYS A 65 8.62 -9.07 -24.67
N GLY A 66 8.19 -7.97 -25.29
CA GLY A 66 7.30 -7.98 -26.44
C GLY A 66 8.02 -8.41 -27.72
N ASP A 67 7.23 -8.75 -28.74
CA ASP A 67 7.68 -8.89 -30.13
C ASP A 67 7.11 -7.75 -30.97
N ASP A 68 7.33 -7.76 -32.29
CA ASP A 68 6.85 -6.69 -33.18
C ASP A 68 5.31 -6.53 -33.16
N ALA A 69 4.57 -7.55 -32.71
CA ALA A 69 3.12 -7.56 -32.66
C ALA A 69 2.54 -7.20 -31.28
N SER A 70 3.34 -7.24 -30.21
CA SER A 70 2.88 -7.03 -28.84
C SER A 70 3.86 -6.16 -28.03
N PRO A 71 3.40 -5.07 -27.37
CA PRO A 71 4.29 -4.19 -26.63
C PRO A 71 4.89 -4.89 -25.40
N SER A 72 6.15 -4.58 -25.10
CA SER A 72 6.79 -4.97 -23.85
C SER A 72 5.98 -4.48 -22.64
N ARG A 73 5.92 -5.30 -21.59
CA ARG A 73 5.21 -4.96 -20.36
C ARG A 73 6.20 -4.63 -19.26
N TYR A 74 5.96 -3.50 -18.61
CA TYR A 74 6.82 -2.96 -17.56
C TYR A 74 6.04 -2.80 -16.26
N ALA A 75 6.74 -2.97 -15.16
CA ALA A 75 6.32 -2.50 -13.85
C ALA A 75 7.28 -1.40 -13.37
N THR A 76 6.74 -0.51 -12.55
CA THR A 76 7.50 0.55 -11.88
C THR A 76 7.58 0.24 -10.40
N SER A 77 8.80 0.16 -9.87
CA SER A 77 9.08 -0.09 -8.46
C SER A 77 9.74 1.14 -7.83
N PHE A 78 9.27 1.59 -6.68
CA PHE A 78 9.92 2.63 -5.88
C PHE A 78 9.63 2.46 -4.41
N THR A 79 10.45 3.05 -3.55
CA THR A 79 10.27 2.99 -2.09
C THR A 79 9.80 4.33 -1.58
N VAL A 80 8.71 4.34 -0.82
CA VAL A 80 8.20 5.53 -0.13
C VAL A 80 8.64 5.49 1.33
N MET A 81 9.37 6.51 1.75
CA MET A 81 9.74 6.76 3.13
C MET A 81 8.67 7.60 3.81
N THR A 82 8.14 7.10 4.92
CA THR A 82 7.29 7.86 5.86
C THR A 82 8.05 8.07 7.17
N THR A 83 7.89 9.24 7.79
CA THR A 83 8.56 9.58 9.05
C THR A 83 7.54 9.81 10.14
N ASP A 84 7.58 8.98 11.18
CA ASP A 84 6.79 9.18 12.40
C ASP A 84 7.57 10.04 13.38
N LYS A 85 6.95 11.11 13.88
CA LYS A 85 7.49 11.91 14.98
C LYS A 85 6.98 11.33 16.30
N ARG A 86 7.87 10.93 17.20
CA ARG A 86 7.53 10.47 18.55
C ARG A 86 8.07 11.45 19.58
N TYR A 87 7.23 11.76 20.56
CA TYR A 87 7.61 12.55 21.72
C TYR A 87 7.87 11.57 22.86
N GLU A 88 9.09 11.61 23.38
CA GLU A 88 9.50 10.80 24.52
C GLU A 88 9.67 11.74 25.71
N LYS A 89 8.95 11.44 26.79
CA LYS A 89 9.06 12.16 28.04
C LYS A 89 9.63 11.22 29.09
N THR A 90 10.85 11.50 29.51
CA THR A 90 11.42 10.90 30.72
C THR A 90 11.30 11.92 31.85
N ASP A 91 11.31 11.47 33.11
CA ASP A 91 11.25 12.35 34.30
C ASP A 91 12.34 13.44 34.33
N LYS A 92 13.35 13.35 33.46
CA LYS A 92 14.50 14.27 33.39
C LYS A 92 14.65 15.02 32.06
N GLU A 93 13.98 14.60 30.98
CA GLU A 93 14.16 15.22 29.65
C GLU A 93 12.98 14.95 28.72
N GLU A 94 12.60 15.97 27.94
CA GLU A 94 11.69 15.86 26.80
C GLU A 94 12.53 15.72 25.53
N SER A 95 12.46 14.58 24.86
CA SER A 95 13.14 14.32 23.60
C SER A 95 12.13 14.07 22.48
N THR A 96 12.52 14.42 21.26
CA THR A 96 11.75 14.12 20.04
C THR A 96 12.57 13.16 19.20
N SER A 97 12.04 11.98 18.91
CA SER A 97 12.64 11.00 18.01
C SER A 97 11.84 10.93 16.70
N PHE A 98 12.54 10.63 15.60
CA PHE A 98 11.95 10.45 14.27
C PHE A 98 12.21 9.03 13.80
N ILE A 99 11.17 8.34 13.35
CA ILE A 99 11.26 6.93 12.94
C ILE A 99 10.82 6.82 11.49
N ASN A 100 11.77 6.45 10.66
CA ASN A 100 11.54 6.24 9.24
C ASN A 100 11.05 4.81 8.98
N GLN A 101 10.01 4.69 8.16
CA GLN A 101 9.52 3.43 7.62
C GLN A 101 9.60 3.48 6.10
N TYR A 102 9.99 2.36 5.49
CA TYR A 102 10.18 2.23 4.06
C TYR A 102 9.16 1.27 3.49
N HIS A 103 8.35 1.76 2.56
CA HIS A 103 7.24 1.02 1.98
C HIS A 103 7.52 0.80 0.49
N LYS A 104 7.68 -0.45 0.09
CA LYS A 104 7.89 -0.79 -1.32
C LYS A 104 6.57 -0.72 -2.08
N VAL A 105 6.54 0.09 -3.14
CA VAL A 105 5.40 0.28 -4.02
C VAL A 105 5.72 -0.29 -5.39
N ILE A 106 4.78 -1.03 -5.97
CA ILE A 106 4.85 -1.50 -7.35
C ILE A 106 3.59 -1.04 -8.09
N SER A 107 3.77 -0.48 -9.28
CA SER A 107 2.69 -0.21 -10.23
C SER A 107 2.91 -0.99 -11.51
N TYR A 108 1.91 -1.76 -11.91
CA TYR A 108 1.90 -2.53 -13.17
C TYR A 108 1.20 -1.79 -14.31
N ASP A 109 0.85 -0.51 -14.10
CA ASP A 109 0.14 0.29 -15.07
C ASP A 109 1.09 0.87 -16.12
N THR A 110 0.89 0.46 -17.37
CA THR A 110 1.70 0.88 -18.51
C THR A 110 1.49 2.35 -18.87
N PHE A 111 0.33 2.94 -18.56
CA PHE A 111 0.04 4.34 -18.89
C PHE A 111 0.79 5.31 -17.97
N THR A 112 0.90 4.97 -16.69
CA THR A 112 1.57 5.83 -15.70
C THR A 112 3.08 5.56 -15.63
N HIS A 113 3.57 4.44 -16.16
CA HIS A 113 4.98 4.07 -16.16
C HIS A 113 5.91 5.20 -16.64
N LYS A 114 5.69 5.74 -17.85
CA LYS A 114 6.54 6.81 -18.39
C LYS A 114 6.50 8.07 -17.53
N TYR A 115 5.32 8.46 -17.05
CA TYR A 115 5.18 9.61 -16.16
C TYR A 115 5.97 9.41 -14.86
N PHE A 116 5.95 8.21 -14.29
CA PHE A 116 6.74 7.92 -13.09
C PHE A 116 8.23 7.99 -13.36
N MET A 117 8.72 7.37 -14.43
CA MET A 117 10.14 7.43 -14.81
C MET A 117 10.62 8.87 -15.05
N ASP A 118 9.79 9.69 -15.68
CA ASP A 118 10.17 11.06 -16.05
C ASP A 118 10.07 12.06 -14.89
N ARG A 119 9.11 11.86 -13.95
CA ARG A 119 8.77 12.87 -12.92
C ARG A 119 9.15 12.49 -11.51
N LEU A 120 9.25 11.20 -11.19
CA LEU A 120 9.59 10.77 -9.85
C LEU A 120 11.11 10.68 -9.71
N GLN A 121 11.64 11.34 -8.69
CA GLN A 121 13.07 11.33 -8.35
C GLN A 121 13.23 11.06 -6.86
N ALA A 122 14.42 10.66 -6.42
CA ALA A 122 14.69 10.52 -4.99
C ALA A 122 14.40 11.85 -4.26
N GLY A 123 13.73 11.75 -3.12
CA GLY A 123 13.40 12.88 -2.27
C GLY A 123 12.12 13.61 -2.62
N VAL A 124 11.51 13.43 -3.80
CA VAL A 124 10.22 14.07 -4.09
C VAL A 124 9.11 13.46 -3.22
N SER A 125 8.11 14.27 -2.85
CA SER A 125 6.99 13.80 -2.06
C SER A 125 5.86 13.27 -2.93
N VAL A 126 5.32 12.13 -2.55
CA VAL A 126 4.21 11.47 -3.25
C VAL A 126 3.11 11.07 -2.29
N TYR A 127 1.89 11.08 -2.83
CA TYR A 127 0.74 10.39 -2.28
C TYR A 127 0.58 9.06 -3.01
N VAL A 128 0.37 7.98 -2.26
CA VAL A 128 0.14 6.63 -2.79
C VAL A 128 -1.14 6.06 -2.17
N GLU A 129 -2.09 5.69 -3.02
CA GLU A 129 -3.19 4.78 -2.69
C GLU A 129 -2.91 3.44 -3.37
N GLY A 130 -3.16 2.33 -2.66
CA GLY A 130 -2.98 0.98 -3.18
C GLY A 130 -3.58 -0.08 -2.27
N LYS A 131 -3.13 -1.33 -2.43
CA LYS A 131 -3.47 -2.45 -1.54
C LYS A 131 -2.21 -3.19 -1.09
N LEU A 132 -2.21 -3.76 0.12
CA LEU A 132 -1.12 -4.64 0.55
C LEU A 132 -1.21 -5.98 -0.16
N VAL A 133 -0.09 -6.44 -0.71
CA VAL A 133 0.06 -7.75 -1.33
C VAL A 133 1.30 -8.42 -0.78
N THR A 134 1.15 -9.62 -0.22
CA THR A 134 2.27 -10.46 0.19
C THR A 134 2.48 -11.55 -0.85
N LYS A 135 3.62 -11.52 -1.55
CA LYS A 135 3.99 -12.57 -2.50
C LYS A 135 4.96 -13.55 -1.87
N LYS A 136 4.76 -14.84 -2.17
CA LYS A 136 5.67 -15.92 -1.83
C LYS A 136 6.60 -16.17 -3.02
N TRP A 137 7.90 -16.28 -2.78
CA TRP A 137 8.89 -16.64 -3.78
C TRP A 137 9.95 -17.57 -3.17
N THR A 138 10.71 -18.25 -4.01
CA THR A 138 11.76 -19.19 -3.57
C THR A 138 13.11 -18.57 -3.86
N ASP A 139 13.99 -18.51 -2.87
CA ASP A 139 15.35 -18.01 -3.06
C ASP A 139 16.29 -19.06 -3.68
N ALA A 140 17.53 -18.65 -3.98
CA ALA A 140 18.53 -19.52 -4.61
C ALA A 140 18.91 -20.76 -3.77
N SER A 141 18.67 -20.73 -2.46
CA SER A 141 18.89 -21.89 -1.58
C SER A 141 17.67 -22.79 -1.46
N GLY A 142 16.57 -22.49 -2.16
CA GLY A 142 15.34 -23.27 -2.16
C GLY A 142 14.39 -22.93 -0.99
N ALA A 143 14.68 -21.91 -0.19
CA ALA A 143 13.85 -21.51 0.93
C ALA A 143 12.69 -20.61 0.49
N ASN A 144 11.53 -20.81 1.12
CA ASN A 144 10.36 -19.96 0.91
C ASN A 144 10.57 -18.59 1.58
N ARG A 145 10.42 -17.53 0.80
CA ARG A 145 10.46 -16.13 1.24
C ARG A 145 9.13 -15.45 0.98
N TYR A 146 8.83 -14.46 1.81
CA TYR A 146 7.63 -13.64 1.69
C TYR A 146 8.05 -12.18 1.60
N THR A 147 7.43 -11.44 0.69
CA THR A 147 7.66 -10.00 0.55
C THR A 147 6.31 -9.32 0.47
N THR A 148 6.10 -8.34 1.36
CA THR A 148 4.92 -7.50 1.37
C THR A 148 5.23 -6.21 0.62
N GLU A 149 4.37 -5.88 -0.35
CA GLU A 149 4.49 -4.72 -1.23
C GLU A 149 3.13 -4.03 -1.34
N ILE A 150 3.12 -2.77 -1.75
CA ILE A 150 1.91 -2.01 -2.06
C ILE A 150 1.70 -2.07 -3.57
N ASP A 151 0.61 -2.68 -4.01
CA ASP A 151 0.18 -2.66 -5.41
C ASP A 151 -0.63 -1.39 -5.66
N ALA A 152 -0.03 -0.46 -6.41
CA ALA A 152 -0.61 0.83 -6.81
C ALA A 152 -0.95 0.86 -8.32
N SER A 153 -1.43 -0.25 -8.86
CA SER A 153 -1.91 -0.32 -10.25
C SER A 153 -3.27 0.37 -10.43
N ALA A 154 -3.52 0.96 -11.60
CA ALA A 154 -4.66 1.86 -11.86
C ALA A 154 -6.05 1.39 -11.39
N GLN A 155 -6.33 0.09 -11.36
CA GLN A 155 -7.62 -0.44 -10.87
C GLN A 155 -7.74 -0.40 -9.34
N ASN A 156 -6.63 -0.44 -8.62
CA ASN A 156 -6.56 -0.59 -7.16
C ASN A 156 -5.77 0.52 -6.46
N GLY A 157 -5.28 1.52 -7.20
CA GLY A 157 -4.36 2.50 -6.64
C GLY A 157 -4.17 3.75 -7.48
N ARG A 158 -3.49 4.72 -6.87
CA ARG A 158 -3.21 6.05 -7.41
C ARG A 158 -1.90 6.56 -6.84
N VAL A 159 -1.05 7.12 -7.70
CA VAL A 159 0.18 7.80 -7.27
C VAL A 159 0.12 9.24 -7.75
N ILE A 160 0.36 10.19 -6.86
CA ILE A 160 0.33 11.62 -7.17
C ILE A 160 1.63 12.25 -6.66
N LEU A 161 2.29 13.01 -7.52
CA LEU A 161 3.39 13.89 -7.09
C LEU A 161 2.79 15.04 -6.25
N VAL A 162 3.11 15.06 -4.96
CA VAL A 162 2.62 16.08 -4.02
C VAL A 162 3.54 17.30 -4.03
N ASN A 163 4.86 17.08 -4.05
CA ASN A 163 5.86 18.13 -4.09
C ASN A 163 7.12 17.62 -4.78
N ASP A 164 7.54 18.30 -5.84
CA ASP A 164 8.75 18.01 -6.61
C ASP A 164 10.03 18.57 -5.97
N LYS A 165 9.91 19.42 -4.94
CA LYS A 165 11.05 19.95 -4.21
C LYS A 165 11.70 18.88 -3.33
N VAL A 166 12.95 18.57 -3.65
CA VAL A 166 13.86 17.74 -2.87
C VAL A 166 14.51 18.61 -1.78
N PRO A 167 14.46 18.21 -0.49
CA PRO A 167 15.14 18.94 0.58
C PRO A 167 16.65 18.92 0.39
N GLU A 168 17.33 19.99 0.82
CA GLU A 168 18.79 20.00 0.93
C GLU A 168 19.25 18.87 1.87
N GLY A 169 20.29 18.14 1.47
CA GLY A 169 20.79 16.99 2.22
C GLY A 169 20.00 15.69 2.05
N PHE A 170 18.94 15.66 1.23
CA PHE A 170 18.25 14.39 0.93
C PHE A 170 19.08 13.54 -0.05
N GLY A 171 19.75 12.50 0.46
CA GLY A 171 20.45 11.49 -0.33
C GLY A 171 19.52 10.33 -0.74
N ALA A 172 19.76 9.74 -1.92
CA ALA A 172 19.08 8.51 -2.31
C ALA A 172 19.50 7.35 -1.39
N HIS A 173 18.54 6.59 -0.87
CA HIS A 173 18.80 5.46 0.02
C HIS A 173 19.57 4.36 -0.73
N LYS A 174 20.85 4.15 -0.38
CA LYS A 174 21.62 2.98 -0.81
C LYS A 174 21.36 1.82 0.16
N GLU A 175 21.01 0.64 -0.36
CA GLU A 175 20.99 -0.59 0.43
C GLU A 175 22.41 -0.84 0.96
N GLY A 176 22.70 -0.46 2.22
CA GLY A 176 24.04 -0.63 2.79
C GLY A 176 24.56 0.38 3.82
N GLY A 177 23.75 1.32 4.32
CA GLY A 177 24.10 2.10 5.52
C GLY A 177 24.53 3.55 5.27
N GLU A 178 23.57 4.39 4.90
CA GLU A 178 23.68 5.85 5.00
C GLU A 178 22.60 6.34 5.99
N GLU A 179 22.91 7.36 6.80
CA GLU A 179 21.98 7.88 7.80
C GLU A 179 20.66 8.30 7.16
N ALA A 180 19.54 7.81 7.71
CA ALA A 180 18.23 8.09 7.16
C ALA A 180 17.93 9.59 7.29
N TYR A 181 17.40 10.22 6.23
CA TYR A 181 17.00 11.63 6.25
C TYR A 181 16.09 11.91 7.45
N VAL A 182 16.52 12.83 8.32
CA VAL A 182 15.71 13.36 9.43
C VAL A 182 15.38 14.81 9.08
N PRO A 183 14.09 15.19 8.98
CA PRO A 183 13.73 16.57 8.73
C PRO A 183 14.23 17.44 9.89
N GLU A 184 14.89 18.57 9.57
CA GLU A 184 15.28 19.55 10.59
C GLU A 184 14.06 19.96 11.41
N SER A 185 14.15 19.83 12.74
CA SER A 185 13.18 20.48 13.61
C SER A 185 13.49 21.98 13.59
N LYS A 186 12.75 22.76 12.79
CA LYS A 186 12.73 24.20 13.03
C LYS A 186 12.18 24.43 14.44
N ARG A 187 13.05 24.91 15.32
CA ARG A 187 12.69 25.43 16.64
C ARG A 187 11.87 26.72 16.48
#